data_AF-A0A958Y9F7-F1
#
_entry.id   AF-A0A958Y9F7-F1
#
_cell.length_a   1.000
_cell.length_b   1.000
_cell.length_c   1.000
_cell.angle_alpha   90.00
_cell.angle_beta   90.00
_cell.angle_gamma   90.00
#
_symmetry.space_group_name_H-M   'P 1'
#
loop_
_entity.id
_entity.type
_entity.pdbx_description
1 polymer ?
#
loop_
_entity_poly.entity_id
_entity_poly.type
_entity_poly.pdbx_seq_one_letter_code
_entity_poly.pdbx_strand_id
1 'polypeptide(L)' 'LQQLMNEKATFETFFEKANLNPNAKLITGVICGYRVEEIENTLTQQVRYLDKLVDELAKGRKMEKILRV' A
#
# COMPACT_ATOMS: atom_id res chain seq x y z
N LEU A 1 -6.05 9.00 10.49
CA LEU A 1 -5.99 7.53 10.74
C LEU A 1 -6.89 7.12 11.90
N GLN A 2 -6.61 7.54 13.15
CA GLN A 2 -7.42 7.14 14.32
C GLN A 2 -8.93 7.45 14.17
N GLN A 3 -9.28 8.61 13.62
CA GLN A 3 -10.68 8.94 13.32
C GLN A 3 -11.34 7.92 12.39
N LEU A 4 -10.70 7.56 11.27
CA LEU A 4 -11.22 6.58 10.32
C LEU A 4 -11.36 5.19 10.95
N MET A 5 -10.48 4.82 11.89
CA MET A 5 -10.61 3.57 12.64
C MET A 5 -11.82 3.60 13.59
N ASN A 6 -12.04 4.71 14.30
CA ASN A 6 -13.19 4.88 15.18
C ASN A 6 -14.50 4.86 14.39
N GLU A 7 -14.51 5.46 13.20
CA GLU A 7 -15.62 5.46 12.26
C GLU A 7 -15.82 4.10 11.55
N LYS A 8 -14.91 3.13 11.77
CA LYS A 8 -14.88 1.84 11.05
C LYS A 8 -14.94 2.02 9.52
N ALA A 9 -14.23 3.04 9.03
CA ALA A 9 -14.17 3.35 7.61
C ALA A 9 -13.66 2.16 6.80
N THR A 10 -14.19 1.99 5.59
CA THR A 10 -13.72 0.96 4.66
C THR A 10 -12.38 1.36 4.05
N PHE A 11 -11.69 0.40 3.44
CA PHE A 11 -10.47 0.70 2.67
C PHE A 11 -10.74 1.67 1.51
N GLU A 12 -11.91 1.57 0.87
CA GLU A 12 -12.34 2.49 -0.17
C GLU A 12 -12.35 3.94 0.34
N THR A 13 -13.11 4.21 1.42
CA THR A 13 -13.16 5.55 2.03
C THR A 13 -11.80 6.02 2.54
N PHE A 14 -10.96 5.11 3.03
CA PHE A 14 -9.61 5.44 3.43
C PHE A 14 -8.77 5.93 2.25
N PHE A 15 -8.75 5.18 1.14
CA PHE A 15 -7.94 5.49 -0.03
C PHE A 15 -8.49 6.66 -0.86
N GLU A 16 -9.79 6.90 -0.86
CA GLU A 16 -10.39 8.13 -1.44
C GLU A 16 -9.90 9.39 -0.73
N LYS A 17 -9.72 9.32 0.60
CA LYS A 17 -9.24 10.45 1.42
C LYS A 17 -7.71 10.51 1.52
N ALA A 18 -7.01 9.46 1.10
CA ALA A 18 -5.56 9.38 1.23
C ALA A 18 -4.87 10.08 0.05
N ASN A 19 -3.85 10.87 0.35
CA ASN A 19 -2.91 11.34 -0.67
C ASN A 19 -1.76 10.34 -0.80
N LEU A 20 -1.69 9.62 -1.92
CA LEU A 20 -0.62 8.65 -2.15
C LEU A 20 0.69 9.36 -2.48
N ASN A 21 1.79 8.80 -2.00
CA ASN A 21 3.13 9.26 -2.38
C ASN A 21 3.31 9.08 -3.91
N PRO A 22 3.92 10.05 -4.63
CA PRO A 22 4.21 9.93 -6.05
C PRO A 22 4.99 8.65 -6.42
N ASN A 23 5.84 8.17 -5.52
CA ASN A 23 6.64 6.96 -5.67
C ASN A 23 5.84 5.67 -5.43
N ALA A 24 4.56 5.73 -5.03
CA ALA A 24 3.75 4.54 -4.79
C ALA A 24 3.67 3.62 -6.02
N LYS A 25 3.72 4.19 -7.23
CA LYS A 25 3.76 3.44 -8.49
C LYS A 25 5.02 2.57 -8.66
N LEU A 26 6.09 2.88 -7.91
CA LEU A 26 7.34 2.11 -7.89
C LEU A 26 7.25 0.89 -6.95
N ILE A 27 6.13 0.69 -6.27
CA ILE A 27 5.89 -0.51 -5.47
C ILE A 27 5.47 -1.64 -6.41
N THR A 28 6.44 -2.46 -6.80
CA THR A 28 6.25 -3.57 -7.74
C THR A 28 6.62 -4.92 -7.12
N GLY A 29 6.33 -5.99 -7.87
CA GLY A 29 6.66 -7.36 -7.53
C GLY A 29 5.46 -8.13 -6.98
N VAL A 30 5.75 -9.29 -6.39
CA VAL A 30 4.71 -10.21 -5.92
C VAL A 30 4.42 -10.00 -4.43
N ILE A 31 3.14 -9.98 -4.07
CA ILE A 31 2.63 -9.97 -2.70
C ILE A 31 1.34 -10.80 -2.64
N CYS A 32 1.21 -11.64 -1.61
CA CYS A 32 0.06 -12.54 -1.44
C CYS A 32 -0.31 -13.36 -2.70
N GLY A 33 0.67 -13.71 -3.56
CA GLY A 33 0.46 -14.47 -4.80
C GLY A 33 0.09 -13.63 -6.04
N TYR A 34 -0.08 -12.32 -5.90
CA TYR A 34 -0.42 -11.41 -7.01
C TYR A 34 0.75 -10.50 -7.34
N ARG A 35 0.91 -10.16 -8.63
CA ARG A 35 1.84 -9.13 -9.08
C ARG A 35 1.17 -7.76 -9.04
N VAL A 36 1.70 -6.86 -8.22
CA VAL A 36 1.00 -5.61 -7.88
C VAL A 36 0.80 -4.70 -9.09
N GLU A 37 1.79 -4.62 -9.96
CA GLU A 37 1.76 -3.82 -11.20
C GLU A 37 0.75 -4.32 -12.24
N GLU A 38 0.29 -5.57 -12.14
CA GLU A 38 -0.72 -6.16 -13.04
C GLU A 38 -2.15 -6.06 -12.50
N ILE A 39 -2.34 -5.54 -11.27
CA ILE A 39 -3.67 -5.40 -10.68
C ILE A 39 -4.42 -4.24 -11.34
N GLU A 40 -5.48 -4.55 -12.08
CA GLU A 40 -6.32 -3.56 -12.77
C GLU A 40 -7.22 -2.77 -11.83
N ASN A 41 -7.73 -3.40 -10.77
CA ASN A 41 -8.58 -2.72 -9.80
C ASN A 41 -7.75 -1.80 -8.90
N THR A 42 -7.93 -0.48 -9.08
CA THR A 42 -7.17 0.56 -8.35
C THR A 42 -7.20 0.38 -6.84
N LEU A 43 -8.37 0.14 -6.24
CA LEU A 43 -8.49 -0.05 -4.79
C LEU A 43 -7.70 -1.26 -4.31
N THR A 44 -7.80 -2.37 -5.04
CA THR A 44 -7.06 -3.60 -4.72
C THR A 44 -5.56 -3.38 -4.85
N GLN A 45 -5.11 -2.67 -5.90
CA GLN A 45 -3.71 -2.33 -6.09
C GLN A 45 -3.17 -1.48 -4.93
N GLN A 46 -3.95 -0.48 -4.48
CA GLN A 46 -3.60 0.38 -3.35
C GLN A 46 -3.51 -0.39 -2.03
N VAL A 47 -4.44 -1.32 -1.77
CA VAL A 47 -4.36 -2.22 -0.61
C VAL A 47 -3.10 -3.09 -0.69
N ARG A 48 -2.75 -3.61 -1.87
CA ARG A 48 -1.53 -4.41 -2.05
C ARG A 48 -0.24 -3.61 -1.92
N TYR A 49 -0.25 -2.31 -2.23
CA TYR A 49 0.87 -1.43 -1.88
C TYR A 49 1.10 -1.40 -0.37
N LEU A 50 0.04 -1.25 0.43
CA LEU A 50 0.15 -1.26 1.88
C LEU A 50 0.71 -2.59 2.40
N ASP A 51 0.15 -3.72 1.94
CA ASP A 51 0.61 -5.06 2.33
C ASP A 51 2.11 -5.25 2.02
N LYS A 52 2.55 -4.76 0.85
CA LYS A 52 3.96 -4.88 0.43
C LYS A 52 4.89 -4.08 1.34
N LEU A 53 4.52 -2.85 1.69
CA LEU A 53 5.31 -2.01 2.58
C LEU A 53 5.43 -2.62 3.97
N VAL A 54 4.33 -3.17 4.50
CA VAL A 54 4.32 -3.86 5.80
C VAL A 54 5.16 -5.13 5.75
N ASP A 55 5.08 -5.93 4.68
CA ASP A 55 5.92 -7.13 4.48
C ASP A 55 7.42 -6.79 4.42
N GLU A 56 7.78 -5.74 3.67
CA GLU A 56 9.17 -5.29 3.57
C GLU A 56 9.72 -4.77 4.90
N LEU A 57 8.88 -4.05 5.66
CA LEU A 57 9.22 -3.58 7.01
C LEU A 57 9.41 -4.75 7.98
N ALA A 58 8.50 -5.72 7.98
CA ALA A 58 8.58 -6.93 8.80
C ALA A 58 9.82 -7.78 8.48
N LYS A 59 10.24 -7.80 7.20
CA LYS A 59 11.47 -8.44 6.74
C LYS A 59 12.75 -7.65 7.06
N GLY A 60 12.65 -6.51 7.72
CA GLY A 60 13.80 -5.70 8.12
C GLY A 60 14.51 -5.02 6.94
N ARG A 61 13.80 -4.73 5.84
CA ARG A 61 14.39 -3.94 4.76
C ARG A 61 14.73 -2.52 5.24
N LYS A 62 15.81 -1.95 4.68
CA LYS A 62 16.19 -0.56 4.95
C LYS A 62 15.07 0.40 4.53
N MET A 63 14.85 1.43 5.33
CA MET A 63 13.79 2.42 5.09
C MET A 63 13.92 3.14 3.75
N GLU A 64 15.15 3.48 3.32
CA GLU A 64 15.45 4.07 2.00
C GLU A 64 14.86 3.21 0.86
N LYS A 65 15.09 1.89 0.94
CA LYS A 65 14.51 0.95 -0.02
C LYS A 65 12.99 0.91 0.06
N ILE A 66 12.41 0.90 1.26
CA ILE A 66 10.94 0.86 1.47
C ILE A 66 10.28 2.12 0.90
N LEU A 67 10.84 3.29 1.18
CA LEU A 67 10.37 4.60 0.72
C LEU A 67 10.64 4.86 -0.77
N ARG A 68 11.47 4.02 -1.41
CA ARG A 68 11.88 4.16 -2.81
C ARG A 68 12.64 5.48 -3.04
N VAL A 69 13.54 5.82 -2.12
CA VAL A 69 14.42 7.01 -2.14
C VAL A 69 15.89 6.62 -2.04
#